data_AF-A0A2H6AV04-F1
#
_entry.id   AF-A0A2H6AV04-F1
#
_cell.length_a   1.000
_cell.length_b   1.000
_cell.length_c   1.000
_cell.angle_alpha   90.00
_cell.angle_beta   90.00
_cell.angle_gamma   90.00
#
_symmetry.space_group_name_H-M   'P 1'
#
loop_
_entity.id
_entity.type
_entity.pdbx_description
1 polymer ?
#
loop_
_entity_poly.entity_id
_entity_poly.type
_entity_poly.pdbx_seq_one_letter_code
_entity_poly.pdbx_strand_id
1 'polypeptide(L)'
;MLEGYGRGGQPLPVYKMPHLEGWAQAGELLFLPAVGRHELLVVDRREDFREVARIPVHGQPVFAVARPDGREVWVNCAHPRNDVVQIVDVPRLEVVATLEPGRAVMHIEFTPRGERAFVSARDSDRVVVYDTRERRQVAAFAARSPSGIFLAARAARIGF
;
A
#
# COMPACT_ATOMS: atom_id res chain seq x y z
N MET A 1 6.12 -19.80 -7.16
CA MET A 1 7.32 -19.05 -7.62
C MET A 1 6.99 -18.23 -8.88
N LEU A 2 7.40 -16.96 -8.97
CA LEU A 2 6.99 -15.99 -10.00
C LEU A 2 7.60 -16.32 -11.39
N GLU A 3 6.96 -17.18 -12.17
CA GLU A 3 7.48 -17.61 -13.49
C GLU A 3 7.66 -16.43 -14.46
N GLY A 4 8.87 -16.31 -15.01
CA GLY A 4 9.17 -15.32 -16.06
C GLY A 4 9.21 -13.85 -15.60
N TYR A 5 9.16 -13.56 -14.29
CA TYR A 5 9.21 -12.18 -13.79
C TYR A 5 10.45 -11.44 -14.31
N GLY A 6 10.23 -10.29 -14.96
CA GLY A 6 11.30 -9.47 -15.52
C GLY A 6 11.89 -9.96 -16.85
N ARG A 7 11.53 -11.16 -17.35
CA ARG A 7 12.04 -11.65 -18.65
C ARG A 7 11.35 -10.94 -19.83
N GLY A 8 12.14 -10.49 -20.80
CA GLY A 8 11.66 -9.94 -22.09
C GLY A 8 11.10 -8.52 -22.05
N GLY A 9 10.98 -7.88 -20.88
CA GLY A 9 10.52 -6.50 -20.74
C GLY A 9 11.66 -5.53 -20.43
N GLN A 10 11.55 -4.28 -20.85
CA GLN A 10 12.48 -3.25 -20.40
C GLN A 10 12.27 -2.95 -18.90
N PRO A 11 13.34 -2.94 -18.08
CA PRO A 11 13.24 -2.55 -16.68
C PRO A 11 12.80 -1.09 -16.56
N LEU A 12 11.85 -0.80 -15.67
CA LEU A 12 11.59 0.58 -15.27
C LEU A 12 12.63 1.00 -14.21
N PRO A 13 12.99 2.30 -14.17
CA PRO A 13 13.86 2.81 -13.13
C PRO A 13 13.25 2.54 -11.75
N VAL A 14 14.06 1.98 -10.84
CA VAL A 14 13.65 1.73 -9.45
C VAL A 14 14.18 2.84 -8.57
N TYR A 15 13.28 3.71 -8.14
CA TYR A 15 13.62 4.85 -7.28
C TYR A 15 13.65 4.48 -5.79
N LYS A 16 13.01 3.37 -5.41
CA LYS A 16 13.00 2.83 -4.05
C LYS A 16 12.76 1.33 -4.09
N MET A 17 13.56 0.56 -3.34
CA MET A 17 13.30 -0.85 -3.12
C MET A 17 12.06 -1.02 -2.22
N PRO A 18 11.08 -1.86 -2.59
CA PRO A 18 10.02 -2.23 -1.67
C PRO A 18 10.61 -2.98 -0.49
N HIS A 19 10.25 -2.55 0.72
CA HIS A 19 10.67 -3.20 1.95
C HIS A 19 9.82 -4.46 2.19
N LEU A 20 10.34 -5.45 2.91
CA LEU A 20 9.57 -6.64 3.30
C LEU A 20 8.33 -6.28 4.15
N GLU A 21 8.41 -5.18 4.92
CA GLU A 21 7.27 -4.58 5.65
C GLU A 21 6.22 -3.94 4.72
N GLY A 22 6.48 -3.85 3.41
CA GLY A 22 5.55 -3.34 2.40
C GLY A 22 4.64 -4.37 1.78
N TRP A 23 4.61 -5.60 2.30
CA TRP A 23 3.71 -6.64 1.84
C TRP A 23 2.42 -6.61 2.65
N ALA A 24 1.29 -6.72 1.96
CA ALA A 24 -0.01 -6.87 2.61
C ALA A 24 -0.42 -8.34 2.62
N GLN A 25 -0.81 -8.85 3.78
CA GLN A 25 -1.50 -10.13 3.91
C GLN A 25 -3.00 -9.87 4.11
N ALA A 26 -3.82 -10.40 3.21
CA ALA A 26 -5.27 -10.38 3.31
C ALA A 26 -5.79 -11.82 3.24
N GLY A 27 -5.99 -12.44 4.40
CA GLY A 27 -6.29 -13.85 4.50
C GLY A 27 -5.14 -14.73 3.99
N GLU A 28 -5.38 -15.43 2.89
CA GLU A 28 -4.45 -16.35 2.23
C GLU A 28 -3.64 -15.69 1.10
N LEU A 29 -4.06 -14.49 0.68
CA LEU A 29 -3.39 -13.74 -0.36
C LEU A 29 -2.32 -12.81 0.21
N LEU A 30 -1.19 -12.78 -0.47
CA LEU A 30 -0.13 -11.80 -0.28
C LEU A 30 -0.11 -10.85 -1.47
N PHE A 31 0.00 -9.56 -1.18
CA PHE A 31 0.08 -8.48 -2.17
C PHE A 31 1.47 -7.87 -2.10
N LEU A 32 2.25 -8.07 -3.17
CA LEU A 32 3.66 -7.73 -3.22
C LEU A 32 3.87 -6.55 -4.17
N PRO A 33 4.49 -5.44 -3.71
CA PRO A 33 4.97 -4.40 -4.60
C PRO A 33 5.97 -4.97 -5.62
N ALA A 34 5.62 -4.95 -6.90
CA ALA A 34 6.51 -5.43 -7.95
C ALA A 34 7.71 -4.50 -8.12
N VAL A 35 8.93 -5.03 -8.17
CA VAL A 35 10.15 -4.24 -8.36
C VAL A 35 10.33 -3.84 -9.82
N GLY A 36 10.41 -2.53 -10.10
CA GLY A 36 10.63 -1.98 -11.45
C GLY A 36 9.40 -2.10 -12.35
N ARG A 37 8.21 -2.14 -11.76
CA ARG A 37 6.92 -2.27 -12.47
C ARG A 37 5.83 -1.48 -11.73
N HIS A 38 4.79 -1.05 -12.45
CA HIS A 38 3.63 -0.37 -11.86
C HIS A 38 2.50 -1.37 -11.61
N GLU A 39 2.80 -2.43 -10.86
CA GLU A 39 1.81 -3.47 -10.54
C GLU A 39 2.04 -4.04 -9.13
N LEU A 40 0.98 -4.55 -8.51
CA LEU A 40 1.09 -5.50 -7.42
C LEU A 40 1.08 -6.92 -7.98
N LEU A 41 1.92 -7.78 -7.42
CA LEU A 41 1.81 -9.23 -7.62
C LEU A 41 0.94 -9.80 -6.50
N VAL A 42 0.00 -10.67 -6.86
CA VAL A 42 -0.84 -11.37 -5.91
C VAL A 42 -0.45 -12.83 -5.89
N VAL A 43 -0.17 -13.36 -4.70
CA VAL A 43 0.29 -14.73 -4.49
C VAL A 43 -0.60 -15.42 -3.45
N ASP A 44 -1.02 -16.66 -3.71
CA ASP A 44 -1.76 -17.47 -2.73
C ASP A 44 -0.77 -18.35 -1.95
N ARG A 45 -0.77 -18.21 -0.61
CA ARG A 45 0.14 -18.97 0.27
C ARG A 45 -0.23 -20.45 0.42
N ARG A 46 -1.45 -20.83 0.08
CA ARG A 46 -1.90 -22.24 0.11
C ARG A 46 -1.39 -23.03 -1.09
N GLU A 47 -1.09 -22.33 -2.18
CA GLU A 47 -0.62 -22.91 -3.43
C GLU A 47 0.90 -22.71 -3.61
N ASP A 48 1.71 -22.96 -2.58
CA ASP A 48 3.18 -22.84 -2.65
C ASP A 48 3.65 -21.47 -3.20
N PHE A 49 3.02 -20.39 -2.71
CA PHE A 49 3.26 -19.01 -3.17
C PHE A 49 3.17 -18.89 -4.70
N ARG A 50 2.13 -19.48 -5.28
CA ARG A 50 1.81 -19.34 -6.70
C ARG A 50 1.22 -17.96 -6.97
N GLU A 51 1.72 -17.30 -8.02
CA GLU A 51 1.13 -16.05 -8.51
C GLU A 51 -0.26 -16.34 -9.09
N VAL A 52 -1.27 -15.63 -8.59
CA VAL A 52 -2.67 -15.79 -8.99
C VAL A 52 -3.21 -14.57 -9.73
N ALA A 53 -2.59 -13.40 -9.57
CA ALA A 53 -2.96 -12.18 -10.30
C ALA A 53 -1.83 -11.14 -10.33
N ARG A 54 -1.99 -10.17 -11.23
CA ARG A 54 -1.24 -8.91 -11.27
C ARG A 54 -2.21 -7.75 -11.36
N ILE A 55 -2.04 -6.75 -10.50
CA ILE A 55 -2.95 -5.61 -10.41
C ILE A 55 -2.21 -4.35 -10.84
N PRO A 56 -2.55 -3.74 -11.98
CA PRO A 56 -1.97 -2.47 -12.39
C PRO A 56 -2.22 -1.39 -11.35
N VAL A 57 -1.20 -0.61 -11.03
CA VAL A 57 -1.27 0.52 -10.10
C VAL A 57 -0.69 1.80 -10.72
N HIS A 58 -0.89 2.92 -10.05
CA HIS A 58 -0.57 4.26 -10.54
C HIS A 58 0.92 4.43 -10.82
N GLY A 59 1.79 3.88 -9.98
CA GLY A 59 3.24 3.91 -10.20
C GLY A 59 3.97 2.78 -9.51
N GLN A 60 5.28 2.93 -9.34
CA GLN A 60 6.11 1.91 -8.66
C GLN A 60 5.61 1.79 -7.21
N PRO A 61 4.92 0.71 -6.83
CA PRO A 61 4.39 0.58 -5.47
C PRO A 61 5.54 0.49 -4.47
N VAL A 62 5.33 1.04 -3.27
CA VAL A 62 6.32 1.02 -2.17
C VAL A 62 5.79 0.20 -1.00
N PHE A 63 4.65 0.60 -0.44
CA PHE A 63 3.94 -0.16 0.58
C PHE A 63 2.58 -0.60 0.04
N ALA A 64 2.24 -1.86 0.27
CA ALA A 64 0.90 -2.38 0.25
C ALA A 64 0.50 -2.69 1.70
N VAL A 65 -0.57 -2.09 2.19
CA VAL A 65 -1.02 -2.20 3.58
C VAL A 65 -2.43 -2.77 3.61
N ALA A 66 -2.62 -3.93 4.23
CA ALA A 66 -3.94 -4.52 4.37
C ALA A 66 -4.75 -3.78 5.43
N ARG A 67 -6.00 -3.47 5.11
CA ARG A 67 -6.99 -3.10 6.13
C ARG A 67 -7.16 -4.29 7.09
N PRO A 68 -7.34 -4.09 8.41
CA PRO A 68 -7.43 -5.18 9.39
C PRO A 68 -8.47 -6.27 9.10
N ASP A 69 -9.54 -5.97 8.38
CA ASP A 69 -10.56 -6.94 7.98
C ASP A 69 -10.19 -7.76 6.71
N GLY A 70 -9.06 -7.45 6.08
CA GLY A 70 -8.55 -8.11 4.88
C GLY A 70 -9.36 -7.82 3.61
N ARG A 71 -10.28 -6.85 3.60
CA ARG A 71 -11.13 -6.58 2.43
C ARG A 71 -10.51 -5.60 1.44
N GLU A 72 -9.61 -4.75 1.91
CA GLU A 72 -8.94 -3.74 1.11
C GLU A 72 -7.43 -3.76 1.35
N VAL A 73 -6.66 -3.47 0.30
CA VAL A 73 -5.22 -3.19 0.39
C VAL A 73 -4.97 -1.79 -0.12
N TRP A 74 -4.34 -0.96 0.69
CA TRP A 74 -4.02 0.43 0.35
C TRP A 74 -2.56 0.54 -0.07
N VAL A 75 -2.31 1.23 -1.17
CA VAL A 75 -1.01 1.24 -1.86
C VAL A 75 -0.55 2.66 -2.09
N ASN A 76 0.68 2.99 -1.66
CA ASN A 76 1.36 4.20 -2.10
C ASN A 76 2.46 3.87 -3.12
N CYS A 77 2.90 4.89 -3.84
CA CYS A 77 3.87 4.76 -4.92
C CYS A 77 5.16 5.58 -4.66
N ALA A 78 6.23 5.23 -5.37
CA ALA A 78 7.49 5.94 -5.36
C ALA A 78 7.45 7.17 -6.29
N HIS A 79 8.41 8.08 -6.10
CA HIS A 79 8.65 9.19 -7.03
C HIS A 79 8.81 8.65 -8.46
N PRO A 80 8.32 9.35 -9.51
CA PRO A 80 7.68 10.67 -9.48
C PRO A 80 6.17 10.68 -9.21
N ARG A 81 5.54 9.51 -9.09
CA ARG A 81 4.08 9.36 -8.97
C ARG A 81 3.66 8.98 -7.55
N ASN A 82 4.16 9.73 -6.57
CA ASN A 82 4.00 9.46 -5.13
C ASN A 82 3.02 10.43 -4.45
N ASP A 83 1.98 10.85 -5.16
CA ASP A 83 0.98 11.83 -4.73
C ASP A 83 -0.40 11.21 -4.46
N VAL A 84 -0.53 9.90 -4.67
CA VAL A 84 -1.79 9.17 -4.50
C VAL A 84 -1.65 7.98 -3.55
N VAL A 85 -2.81 7.55 -3.01
CA VAL A 85 -3.02 6.23 -2.42
C VAL A 85 -4.11 5.50 -3.20
N GLN A 86 -3.81 4.31 -3.72
CA GLN A 86 -4.82 3.49 -4.39
C GLN A 86 -5.38 2.43 -3.45
N ILE A 87 -6.68 2.20 -3.52
CA ILE A 87 -7.40 1.17 -2.76
C ILE A 87 -7.71 0.02 -3.69
N VAL A 88 -7.15 -1.15 -3.37
CA VAL A 88 -7.43 -2.42 -4.04
C VAL A 88 -8.52 -3.16 -3.26
N ASP A 89 -9.56 -3.60 -3.96
CA ASP A 89 -10.57 -4.52 -3.42
C ASP A 89 -10.03 -5.95 -3.51
N VAL A 90 -9.88 -6.62 -2.37
CA VAL A 90 -9.25 -7.94 -2.30
C VAL A 90 -10.08 -9.01 -3.02
N PRO A 91 -11.42 -9.09 -2.87
CA PRO A 91 -12.23 -10.05 -3.63
C PRO A 91 -12.18 -9.87 -5.15
N ARG A 92 -12.17 -8.62 -5.64
CA ARG A 92 -12.15 -8.32 -7.08
C ARG A 92 -10.75 -8.28 -7.68
N LEU A 93 -9.70 -8.17 -6.86
CA LEU A 93 -8.31 -8.00 -7.27
C LEU A 93 -8.10 -6.83 -8.25
N GLU A 94 -8.75 -5.71 -7.96
CA GLU A 94 -8.66 -4.50 -8.79
C GLU A 94 -8.63 -3.22 -7.94
N VAL A 95 -8.09 -2.15 -8.51
CA VAL A 95 -8.15 -0.82 -7.89
C VAL A 95 -9.57 -0.27 -8.01
N VAL A 96 -10.19 0.04 -6.87
CA VAL A 96 -11.57 0.54 -6.77
C VAL A 96 -11.67 2.02 -6.35
N ALA A 97 -10.56 2.62 -5.92
CA ALA A 97 -10.49 4.05 -5.64
C ALA A 97 -9.04 4.56 -5.66
N THR A 98 -8.90 5.86 -5.91
CA THR A 98 -7.65 6.61 -5.81
C THR A 98 -7.90 7.82 -4.92
N LEU A 99 -7.08 7.99 -3.88
CA LEU A 99 -7.12 9.09 -2.93
C LEU A 99 -5.94 10.03 -3.16
N GLU A 100 -6.13 11.31 -2.89
CA GLU A 100 -5.13 12.38 -3.10
C GLU A 100 -4.78 13.07 -1.76
N PRO A 101 -4.06 12.40 -0.85
CA PRO A 101 -3.71 12.97 0.46
C PRO A 101 -2.72 14.16 0.38
N GLY A 102 -2.00 14.29 -0.73
CA GLY A 102 -0.97 15.30 -0.94
C GLY A 102 0.30 14.71 -1.55
N ARG A 103 1.32 15.55 -1.72
CA ARG A 103 2.57 15.19 -2.37
C ARG A 103 3.49 14.38 -1.46
N ALA A 104 4.22 13.46 -2.07
CA ALA A 104 5.17 12.56 -1.41
C ALA A 104 4.54 11.80 -0.24
N VAL A 105 3.59 10.94 -0.56
CA VAL A 105 2.98 9.99 0.36
C VAL A 105 4.01 8.99 0.84
N MET A 106 4.27 8.97 2.14
CA MET A 106 5.36 8.18 2.71
C MET A 106 4.89 6.91 3.42
N HIS A 107 3.75 6.97 4.11
CA HIS A 107 3.29 5.88 4.98
C HIS A 107 1.76 5.87 5.12
N ILE A 108 1.20 4.67 5.33
CA ILE A 108 -0.21 4.43 5.63
C ILE A 108 -0.27 3.59 6.90
N GLU A 109 -1.09 3.98 7.87
CA GLU A 109 -1.29 3.25 9.13
C GLU A 109 -2.79 3.17 9.44
N PHE A 110 -3.32 1.96 9.57
CA PHE A 110 -4.70 1.75 9.98
C PHE A 110 -4.85 1.79 11.50
N THR A 111 -5.99 2.28 11.98
CA THR A 111 -6.41 2.00 13.37
C THR A 111 -6.65 0.50 13.56
N PRO A 112 -6.58 -0.02 14.81
CA PRO A 112 -6.63 -1.47 15.05
C PRO A 112 -7.89 -2.16 14.54
N ARG A 113 -9.04 -1.47 14.54
CA ARG A 113 -10.31 -2.00 14.00
C ARG A 113 -10.53 -1.62 12.53
N GLY A 114 -9.57 -0.91 11.92
CA GLY A 114 -9.58 -0.56 10.51
C GLY A 114 -10.61 0.49 10.11
N GLU A 115 -11.16 1.24 11.06
CA GLU A 115 -12.17 2.29 10.85
C GLU A 115 -11.55 3.60 10.31
N ARG A 116 -10.26 3.83 10.58
CA ARG A 116 -9.51 4.98 10.04
C ARG A 116 -8.19 4.53 9.44
N ALA A 117 -7.72 5.30 8.47
CA ALA A 117 -6.37 5.21 7.94
C ALA A 117 -5.69 6.58 8.05
N PHE A 118 -4.50 6.60 8.64
CA PHE A 118 -3.62 7.77 8.72
C PHE A 118 -2.61 7.70 7.58
N VAL A 119 -2.43 8.80 6.86
CA VAL A 119 -1.56 8.88 5.69
C VAL A 119 -0.65 10.10 5.80
N SER A 120 0.66 9.91 5.76
CA SER A 120 1.63 11.01 5.78
C SER A 120 1.91 11.50 4.37
N ALA A 121 1.74 12.81 4.13
CA ALA A 121 2.10 13.49 2.90
C ALA A 121 3.24 14.48 3.19
N ARG A 122 4.48 14.01 2.98
CA ARG A 122 5.70 14.68 3.45
C ARG A 122 5.86 16.07 2.86
N ASP A 123 5.80 16.18 1.54
CA ASP A 123 6.08 17.43 0.81
C ASP A 123 4.85 18.36 0.78
N SER A 124 3.83 18.03 1.58
CA SER A 124 2.63 18.82 1.84
C SER A 124 2.46 19.16 3.32
N ASP A 125 3.48 18.86 4.14
CA ASP A 125 3.57 19.14 5.58
C ASP A 125 2.29 18.77 6.36
N ARG A 126 1.74 17.59 6.07
CA ARG A 126 0.50 17.15 6.70
C ARG A 126 0.40 15.64 6.85
N VAL A 127 -0.44 15.23 7.79
CA VAL A 127 -1.01 13.89 7.86
C VAL A 127 -2.51 14.01 7.65
N VAL A 128 -3.06 13.11 6.84
CA VAL A 128 -4.48 13.05 6.51
C VAL A 128 -5.09 11.80 7.13
N VAL A 129 -6.31 11.92 7.63
CA VAL A 129 -7.08 10.80 8.18
C VAL A 129 -8.29 10.55 7.31
N TYR A 130 -8.44 9.30 6.88
CA TYR A 130 -9.57 8.84 6.09
C TYR A 130 -10.51 7.97 6.92
N ASP A 131 -11.82 8.10 6.69
CA ASP A 131 -12.79 7.05 6.92
C ASP A 131 -12.58 5.95 5.89
N THR A 132 -12.38 4.71 6.33
CA THR A 132 -12.09 3.60 5.42
C THR A 132 -13.35 3.06 4.74
N ARG A 133 -14.51 3.16 5.39
CA ARG A 133 -15.78 2.68 4.83
C ARG A 133 -16.29 3.66 3.78
N GLU A 134 -16.23 4.95 4.07
CA GLU A 134 -16.66 6.01 3.15
C GLU A 134 -15.57 6.42 2.16
N ARG A 135 -14.32 5.98 2.38
CA ARG A 135 -13.13 6.33 1.58
C ARG A 135 -12.95 7.85 1.46
N ARG A 136 -13.28 8.56 2.53
CA ARG A 136 -13.36 10.03 2.55
C ARG A 136 -12.44 10.59 3.63
N GLN A 137 -11.76 11.69 3.31
CA GLN A 137 -11.00 12.43 4.30
C GLN A 137 -11.93 12.98 5.39
N VAL A 138 -11.59 12.74 6.65
CA VAL A 138 -12.33 13.21 7.82
C VAL A 138 -11.54 14.17 8.69
N ALA A 139 -10.21 14.17 8.59
CA ALA A 139 -9.36 15.11 9.29
C ALA A 139 -8.02 15.30 8.55
N ALA A 140 -7.34 16.39 8.85
CA ALA A 140 -5.95 16.61 8.48
C ALA A 140 -5.27 17.45 9.57
N PHE A 141 -3.99 17.19 9.82
CA PHE A 141 -3.20 17.93 10.78
C PHE A 141 -1.83 18.30 10.19
N ALA A 142 -1.35 19.49 10.55
CA ALA A 142 -0.05 19.97 10.12
C ALA A 142 1.06 19.18 10.83
N ALA A 143 2.07 18.78 10.06
CA ALA A 143 3.26 18.11 10.56
C ALA A 143 4.41 18.46 9.61
N ARG A 144 5.59 18.79 10.13
CA ARG A 144 6.74 19.12 9.26
C ARG A 144 7.36 17.84 8.70
N SER A 145 7.40 17.71 7.39
CA SER A 145 8.00 16.60 6.66
C SER A 145 7.69 15.21 7.24
N PRO A 146 6.41 14.84 7.49
CA PRO A 146 6.05 13.58 8.13
C PRO A 146 6.46 12.38 7.27
N SER A 147 6.88 11.29 7.92
CA SER A 147 7.28 10.03 7.29
C SER A 147 6.51 8.86 7.89
N GLY A 148 7.10 8.07 8.78
CA GLY A 148 6.45 6.93 9.43
C GLY A 148 5.34 7.37 10.40
N ILE A 149 4.26 6.60 10.45
CA ILE A 149 3.17 6.76 11.41
C ILE A 149 3.00 5.42 12.11
N PHE A 150 3.15 5.39 13.44
CA PHE A 150 3.11 4.17 14.24
C PHE A 150 2.14 4.35 15.39
N LEU A 151 1.10 3.53 15.46
CA LEU A 151 0.15 3.56 16.56
C LEU A 151 0.59 2.65 17.71
N ALA A 152 0.33 3.06 18.94
CA ALA A 152 0.69 2.31 20.15
C ALA A 152 0.12 0.88 20.19
N ALA A 153 -0.95 0.60 19.43
CA ALA A 153 -1.53 -0.73 19.31
C ALA A 153 -0.54 -1.78 18.78
N ARG A 154 0.51 -1.37 18.07
CA ARG A 154 1.61 -2.27 17.64
C ARG A 154 2.31 -2.93 18.83
N ALA A 155 2.38 -2.26 19.98
CA ALA A 155 3.04 -2.80 21.18
C ALA A 155 2.39 -4.10 21.72
N ALA A 156 1.14 -4.38 21.34
CA ALA A 156 0.41 -5.58 21.74
C ALA A 156 0.58 -6.75 20.74
N ARG A 157 1.39 -6.60 19.67
CA ARG A 157 1.54 -7.60 18.60
C ARG A 157 3.01 -7.88 18.32
N ILE A 158 3.35 -9.15 18.19
CA ILE A 158 4.71 -9.56 17.81
C ILE A 158 4.90 -9.30 16.30
N GLY A 159 6.06 -8.75 15.92
CA GLY A 159 6.48 -8.59 14.52
C GLY A 159 5.94 -7.33 13.81
N PHE A 160 5.72 -6.24 14.54
CA PHE A 160 5.21 -4.95 14.04
C PHE A 160 6.16 -3.77 14.28
#